data_AF-A0A7K1UUJ7-F1
#
_entry.id   AF-A0A7K1UUJ7-F1
#
_cell.length_a   1.000
_cell.length_b   1.000
_cell.length_c   1.000
_cell.angle_alpha   90.00
_cell.angle_beta   90.00
_cell.angle_gamma   90.00
#
_symmetry.space_group_name_H-M   'P 1'
#
loop_
_entity.id
_entity.type
_entity.pdbx_description
1 polymer ?
#
loop_
_entity_poly.entity_id
_entity_poly.type
_entity_poly.pdbx_seq_one_letter_code
_entity_poly.pdbx_strand_id
1 'polypeptide(L)'
;MALRISVRAITSDITPETAHLVPGPDGGSWALSWLPGWDLTRDQAIDGMALDEMLSDPAPEDGEWALEMAALRAESLGMGLEDVVVRLCARIIERDRQRGQQAGQDRPPGDNEGRSCSGSTVAQDIWRLVRPRWVETTGVAVRRIIVALLWAGPRRRMAKSAGAQR
;
A
#
# COMPACT_ATOMS: atom_id res chain seq x y z
N MET A 1 -8.85 -13.98 7.34
CA MET A 1 -7.44 -14.03 6.91
C MET A 1 -6.56 -13.89 8.14
N ALA A 2 -5.30 -14.34 8.10
CA ALA A 2 -4.46 -14.37 9.31
C ALA A 2 -3.00 -14.03 9.03
N LEU A 3 -2.55 -12.90 9.59
CA LEU A 3 -1.13 -12.58 9.69
C LEU A 3 -0.37 -13.70 10.42
N ARG A 4 0.73 -14.13 9.82
CA ARG A 4 1.69 -15.02 10.47
C ARG A 4 2.73 -14.17 11.17
N ILE A 5 2.63 -14.09 12.50
CA ILE A 5 3.50 -13.27 13.34
C ILE A 5 4.54 -14.18 14.02
N SER A 6 5.81 -13.81 13.89
CA SER A 6 6.92 -14.44 14.60
C SER A 6 7.73 -13.40 15.38
N VAL A 7 8.85 -13.82 15.98
CA VAL A 7 9.77 -12.92 16.69
C VAL A 7 10.51 -11.98 15.74
N ARG A 8 10.72 -12.40 14.48
CA ARG A 8 11.57 -11.67 13.53
C ARG A 8 10.89 -11.25 12.23
N ALA A 9 9.71 -11.76 11.96
CA ALA A 9 8.97 -11.47 10.74
C ALA A 9 7.45 -11.51 10.96
N ILE A 10 6.74 -10.69 10.20
CA ILE A 10 5.29 -10.70 10.05
C ILE A 10 4.99 -10.79 8.56
N THR A 11 4.14 -11.73 8.16
CA THR A 11 3.77 -11.97 6.76
C THR A 11 2.26 -12.16 6.63
N SER A 12 1.69 -11.77 5.49
CA SER A 12 0.30 -12.10 5.12
C SER A 12 0.27 -13.27 4.12
N ASP A 13 -0.85 -13.97 4.04
CA ASP A 13 -1.16 -14.95 2.99
C ASP A 13 -1.83 -14.33 1.75
N ILE A 14 -2.27 -13.07 1.83
CA ILE A 14 -2.84 -12.33 0.68
C ILE A 14 -2.00 -11.20 0.15
N THR A 15 -1.17 -10.60 0.99
CA THR A 15 -0.29 -9.53 0.55
C THR A 15 1.13 -10.06 0.42
N PRO A 16 1.88 -9.63 -0.61
CA PRO A 16 3.30 -9.97 -0.73
C PRO A 16 4.19 -9.07 0.13
N GLU A 17 3.61 -8.14 0.90
CA GLU A 17 4.37 -7.26 1.76
C GLU A 17 4.72 -7.96 3.07
N THR A 18 5.76 -7.48 3.73
CA THR A 18 6.32 -8.11 4.93
C THR A 18 6.80 -7.08 5.92
N ALA A 19 6.79 -7.45 7.20
CA ALA A 19 7.55 -6.76 8.23
C ALA A 19 8.69 -7.64 8.71
N HIS A 20 9.85 -7.07 8.97
CA HIS A 20 10.98 -7.79 9.56
C HIS A 20 11.67 -6.95 10.63
N LEU A 21 12.20 -7.64 11.64
CA LEU A 21 13.06 -7.03 12.65
C LEU A 21 14.45 -6.79 12.05
N VAL A 22 14.85 -5.54 11.96
CA VAL A 22 16.19 -5.08 11.64
C VAL A 22 17.00 -5.05 12.94
N PRO A 23 18.02 -5.92 13.10
CA PRO A 23 18.82 -5.92 14.32
C PRO A 23 19.55 -4.59 14.53
N GLY A 24 19.58 -4.13 15.77
CA GLY A 24 20.24 -2.89 16.14
C GLY A 24 20.53 -2.82 17.63
N PRO A 25 21.12 -1.71 18.12
CA PRO A 25 21.20 -1.45 19.55
C PRO A 25 19.78 -1.49 20.16
N ASP A 26 19.69 -1.92 21.41
CA ASP A 26 18.42 -2.05 22.15
C ASP A 26 17.40 -3.05 21.58
N GLY A 27 17.85 -4.02 20.76
CA GLY A 27 17.01 -5.11 20.23
C GLY A 27 16.49 -4.88 18.82
N GLY A 28 16.76 -3.71 18.22
CA GLY A 28 16.46 -3.40 16.82
C GLY A 28 15.10 -2.73 16.59
N SER A 29 14.83 -2.37 15.33
CA SER A 29 13.59 -1.74 14.88
C SER A 29 12.88 -2.63 13.85
N TRP A 30 11.56 -2.51 13.75
CA TRP A 30 10.80 -3.19 12.70
C TRP A 30 10.74 -2.32 11.44
N ALA A 31 10.90 -2.96 10.28
CA ALA A 31 10.77 -2.33 8.98
C ALA A 31 9.67 -3.01 8.16
N LEU A 32 8.83 -2.21 7.51
CA LEU A 32 7.79 -2.67 6.57
C LEU A 32 8.29 -2.51 5.13
N SER A 33 8.04 -3.51 4.29
CA SER A 33 8.44 -3.46 2.87
C SER A 33 7.74 -2.36 2.07
N TRP A 34 6.53 -1.95 2.49
CA TRP A 34 5.77 -0.87 1.85
C TRP A 34 5.98 0.50 2.48
N LEU A 35 6.63 0.56 3.66
CA LEU A 35 6.99 1.79 4.36
C LEU A 35 8.50 1.80 4.71
N PRO A 36 9.38 1.90 3.71
CA PRO A 36 10.81 1.88 3.94
C PRO A 36 11.30 3.17 4.62
N GLY A 37 12.34 3.05 5.45
CA GLY A 37 13.00 4.18 6.12
C GLY A 37 12.33 4.66 7.41
N TRP A 38 11.39 3.89 7.95
CA TRP A 38 10.73 4.16 9.22
C TRP A 38 11.15 3.11 10.25
N ASP A 39 11.64 3.57 11.41
CA ASP A 39 11.91 2.71 12.55
C ASP A 39 10.62 2.51 13.34
N LEU A 40 10.07 1.29 13.27
CA LEU A 40 8.79 0.96 13.88
C LEU A 40 8.98 0.10 15.12
N THR A 41 8.04 0.24 16.06
CA THR A 41 7.87 -0.76 17.12
C THR A 41 7.25 -2.03 16.56
N ARG A 42 7.29 -3.12 17.33
CA ARG A 42 6.62 -4.37 16.95
C ARG A 42 5.12 -4.19 16.74
N ASP A 43 4.46 -3.41 17.59
CA ASP A 43 3.01 -3.17 17.51
C ASP A 43 2.66 -2.34 16.28
N GLN A 44 3.47 -1.32 15.96
CA GLN A 44 3.33 -0.55 14.71
C GLN A 44 3.54 -1.43 13.48
N ALA A 45 4.50 -2.36 13.50
CA ALA A 45 4.69 -3.29 12.40
C ALA A 45 3.48 -4.23 12.22
N ILE A 46 2.86 -4.68 13.31
CA ILE A 46 1.61 -5.45 13.27
C ILE A 46 0.48 -4.61 12.68
N ASP A 47 0.32 -3.37 13.13
CA ASP A 47 -0.71 -2.46 12.62
C ASP A 47 -0.53 -2.16 11.14
N GLY A 48 0.71 -1.93 10.70
CA GLY A 48 1.01 -1.70 9.30
C GLY A 48 0.77 -2.91 8.40
N MET A 49 1.06 -4.12 8.89
CA MET A 49 0.72 -5.35 8.16
C MET A 49 -0.78 -5.61 8.13
N ALA A 50 -1.49 -5.33 9.22
CA ALA A 50 -2.94 -5.45 9.27
C ALA A 50 -3.63 -4.43 8.34
N LEU A 51 -3.10 -3.22 8.24
CA LEU A 51 -3.56 -2.18 7.31
C LEU A 51 -3.47 -2.65 5.85
N ASP A 52 -2.30 -3.17 5.46
CA ASP A 52 -2.08 -3.70 4.11
C ASP A 52 -3.00 -4.90 3.82
N GLU A 53 -3.19 -5.80 4.79
CA GLU A 53 -4.11 -6.94 4.67
C GLU A 53 -5.56 -6.48 4.47
N MET A 54 -6.05 -5.56 5.30
CA MET A 54 -7.42 -5.03 5.23
C MET A 54 -7.71 -4.28 3.92
N LEU A 55 -6.73 -3.52 3.41
CA LEU A 55 -6.87 -2.77 2.17
C LEU A 55 -6.66 -3.65 0.92
N SER A 56 -6.08 -4.84 1.09
CA SER A 56 -5.91 -5.83 0.04
C SER A 56 -7.09 -6.79 -0.10
N ASP A 57 -7.95 -6.91 0.92
CA ASP A 57 -9.16 -7.74 0.85
C ASP A 57 -10.18 -7.12 -0.13
N PRO A 58 -10.52 -7.82 -1.23
CA PRO A 58 -11.47 -7.31 -2.20
C PRO A 58 -12.94 -7.35 -1.73
N ALA A 59 -13.26 -8.11 -0.69
CA ALA A 59 -14.65 -8.30 -0.27
C ALA A 59 -14.74 -8.36 1.27
N PRO A 60 -14.39 -7.27 1.97
CA PRO A 60 -14.59 -7.22 3.41
C PRO A 60 -16.08 -7.42 3.71
N GLU A 61 -16.39 -8.31 4.66
CA GLU A 61 -17.76 -8.59 5.08
C GLU A 61 -18.48 -7.31 5.54
N ASP A 62 -17.74 -6.38 6.15
CA ASP A 62 -18.20 -5.03 6.54
C ASP A 62 -17.17 -3.98 6.09
N GLY A 63 -17.44 -3.35 4.95
CA GLY A 63 -16.53 -2.38 4.35
C GLY A 63 -16.43 -1.05 5.11
N GLU A 64 -17.48 -0.60 5.79
CA GLU A 64 -17.43 0.64 6.57
C GLU A 64 -16.62 0.43 7.85
N TRP A 65 -16.88 -0.66 8.56
CA TRP A 65 -16.10 -1.05 9.73
C TRP A 65 -14.62 -1.29 9.37
N ALA A 66 -14.35 -1.95 8.25
CA ALA A 66 -12.98 -2.16 7.77
C ALA A 66 -12.26 -0.82 7.53
N LEU A 67 -12.93 0.17 6.94
CA LEU A 67 -12.33 1.49 6.71
C LEU A 67 -12.10 2.26 8.02
N GLU A 68 -13.02 2.20 8.97
CA GLU A 68 -12.86 2.82 10.28
C GLU A 68 -11.68 2.21 11.04
N MET A 69 -11.59 0.88 11.05
CA MET A 69 -10.48 0.16 11.66
C MET A 69 -9.15 0.43 10.95
N ALA A 70 -9.15 0.59 9.62
CA ALA A 70 -7.97 0.96 8.86
C ALA A 70 -7.50 2.38 9.23
N ALA A 71 -8.42 3.32 9.44
CA ALA A 71 -8.08 4.68 9.87
C ALA A 71 -7.42 4.69 11.25
N LEU A 72 -7.97 3.95 12.23
CA LEU A 72 -7.39 3.83 13.57
C LEU A 72 -5.97 3.25 13.55
N ARG A 73 -5.72 2.26 12.68
CA ARG A 73 -4.38 1.69 12.50
C ARG A 73 -3.43 2.63 11.76
N ALA A 74 -3.93 3.47 10.86
CA ALA A 74 -3.09 4.48 10.20
C ALA A 74 -2.61 5.51 11.22
N GLU A 75 -3.48 5.90 12.15
CA GLU A 75 -3.15 6.82 13.23
C GLU A 75 -2.06 6.27 14.17
N SER A 76 -2.01 4.95 14.43
CA SER A 76 -0.94 4.35 15.25
C SER A 76 0.45 4.43 14.60
N LEU A 77 0.48 4.58 13.27
CA LEU A 77 1.68 4.87 12.47
C LEU A 77 1.96 6.36 12.30
N GLY A 78 1.11 7.23 12.86
CA GLY A 78 1.19 8.69 12.68
C GLY A 78 0.82 9.14 11.27
N MET A 79 0.00 8.37 10.54
CA MET A 79 -0.38 8.64 9.15
C MET A 79 -1.89 8.79 9.00
N GLY A 80 -2.32 9.55 7.98
CA GLY A 80 -3.70 9.50 7.50
C GLY A 80 -3.95 8.25 6.65
N LEU A 81 -5.18 7.74 6.66
CA LEU A 81 -5.56 6.59 5.83
C LEU A 81 -5.29 6.84 4.34
N GLU A 82 -5.53 8.06 3.86
CA GLU A 82 -5.28 8.48 2.48
C GLU A 82 -3.80 8.32 2.09
N ASP A 83 -2.87 8.73 2.97
CA ASP A 83 -1.43 8.62 2.74
C ASP A 83 -0.98 7.15 2.66
N VAL A 84 -1.56 6.30 3.52
CA VAL A 84 -1.30 4.86 3.52
C VAL A 84 -1.74 4.24 2.20
N VAL A 85 -2.97 4.54 1.75
CA VAL A 85 -3.51 4.04 0.48
C VAL A 85 -2.62 4.47 -0.69
N VAL A 86 -2.20 5.74 -0.74
CA VAL A 86 -1.30 6.23 -1.79
C VAL A 86 0.03 5.48 -1.80
N ARG A 87 0.63 5.25 -0.63
CA ARG A 87 1.90 4.51 -0.51
C ARG A 87 1.76 3.05 -0.96
N LEU A 88 0.70 2.37 -0.55
CA LEU A 88 0.44 0.99 -0.97
C LEU A 88 0.19 0.90 -2.49
N CYS A 89 -0.57 1.84 -3.07
CA CYS A 89 -0.74 1.92 -4.52
C CYS A 89 0.60 2.13 -5.25
N ALA A 90 1.44 3.06 -4.77
CA ALA A 90 2.76 3.29 -5.34
C ALA A 90 3.66 2.03 -5.26
N ARG A 91 3.58 1.30 -4.14
CA ARG A 91 4.32 0.05 -3.96
C ARG A 91 3.89 -1.04 -4.93
N ILE A 92 2.58 -1.18 -5.17
CA ILE A 92 2.03 -2.13 -6.15
C ILE A 92 2.55 -1.81 -7.55
N ILE A 93 2.52 -0.53 -7.95
CA ILE A 93 3.02 -0.08 -9.26
C ILE A 93 4.50 -0.41 -9.43
N GLU A 94 5.33 -0.10 -8.43
CA GLU A 94 6.76 -0.37 -8.48
C GLU A 94 7.05 -1.87 -8.58
N ARG A 95 6.32 -2.69 -7.82
CA ARG A 95 6.47 -4.16 -7.87
C ARG A 95 6.06 -4.72 -9.24
N ASP A 96 4.99 -4.23 -9.83
CA ASP A 96 4.55 -4.67 -11.17
C ASP A 96 5.56 -4.29 -12.24
N ARG A 97 6.19 -3.10 -12.13
CA ARG A 97 7.30 -2.68 -12.98
C ARG A 97 8.51 -3.60 -12.82
N GLN A 98 8.88 -3.98 -11.60
CA GLN A 98 9.99 -4.91 -11.33
C GLN A 98 9.74 -6.30 -11.94
N ARG A 99 8.52 -6.84 -11.80
CA ARG A 99 8.12 -8.12 -12.41
C ARG A 99 8.22 -8.09 -13.93
N GLY A 100 7.79 -6.99 -14.56
CA GLY A 100 7.92 -6.81 -16.01
C GLY A 100 9.37 -6.78 -16.50
N GLN A 101 10.28 -6.18 -15.72
CA GLN A 101 11.71 -6.14 -16.03
C GLN A 101 12.38 -7.50 -15.91
N GLN A 102 12.07 -8.27 -14.85
CA GLN A 102 12.60 -9.61 -14.64
C GLN A 102 12.18 -10.57 -15.76
N ALA A 103 10.91 -10.55 -16.17
CA ALA A 103 10.42 -11.36 -17.27
C ALA A 103 11.07 -11.03 -18.64
N GLY A 104 11.58 -9.80 -18.81
CA GLY A 104 12.34 -9.39 -19.99
C GLY A 104 13.81 -9.81 -19.96
N GLN A 105 14.40 -9.94 -18.77
CA GLN A 105 15.80 -10.34 -18.57
C GLN A 105 16.01 -11.86 -18.66
N ASP A 106 15.01 -12.66 -18.30
CA ASP A 106 15.05 -14.13 -18.44
C ASP A 106 14.87 -14.61 -19.90
N ARG A 107 14.74 -13.68 -20.86
CA ARG A 107 14.72 -14.02 -22.29
C ARG A 107 16.16 -14.31 -22.74
N PRO A 108 16.46 -15.51 -23.27
CA PRO A 108 17.81 -15.84 -23.70
C PRO A 108 18.29 -14.84 -24.77
N PRO A 109 19.59 -14.50 -24.81
CA PRO A 109 20.14 -13.56 -25.77
C PRO A 109 20.06 -14.19 -27.16
N GLY A 110 18.98 -13.91 -27.87
CA GLY A 110 18.74 -14.32 -29.25
C GLY A 110 18.13 -13.15 -30.02
N ASP A 111 18.98 -12.56 -30.86
CA ASP A 111 18.70 -11.70 -32.01
C ASP A 111 17.95 -10.38 -31.74
N ASN A 112 18.73 -9.35 -31.41
CA ASN A 112 18.25 -7.99 -31.23
C ASN A 112 18.64 -7.11 -32.43
N GLU A 113 17.83 -7.13 -33.48
CA GLU A 113 17.76 -6.04 -34.46
C GLU A 113 16.49 -5.21 -34.23
N GLY A 114 16.70 -4.05 -33.60
CA GLY A 114 15.94 -2.83 -33.86
C GLY A 114 14.56 -2.69 -33.23
N ARG A 115 14.46 -1.92 -32.14
CA ARG A 115 13.53 -0.79 -32.11
C ARG A 115 13.84 0.23 -31.01
N SER A 116 13.91 1.48 -31.45
CA SER A 116 14.03 2.72 -30.68
C SER A 116 12.67 3.18 -30.09
N CYS A 117 12.73 4.29 -29.33
CA CYS A 117 11.65 5.19 -28.88
C CYS A 117 10.98 4.81 -27.55
N SER A 118 10.67 5.71 -26.61
CA SER A 118 10.82 7.17 -26.53
C SER A 118 10.65 7.53 -25.05
N GLY A 119 11.45 8.48 -24.55
CA GLY A 119 11.17 9.14 -23.28
C GLY A 119 9.86 9.92 -23.36
N SER A 120 9.04 9.82 -22.30
CA SER A 120 7.98 10.78 -22.02
C SER A 120 7.74 10.88 -20.52
N THR A 121 7.39 12.08 -20.10
CA THR A 121 7.44 12.62 -18.74
C THR A 121 6.39 12.02 -17.83
N VAL A 122 6.85 11.43 -16.73
CA VAL A 122 6.17 10.46 -15.86
C VAL A 122 5.00 11.03 -15.03
N ALA A 123 4.78 12.34 -14.96
CA ALA A 123 3.92 12.90 -13.91
C ALA A 123 2.42 13.04 -14.24
N GLN A 124 2.00 13.01 -15.52
CA GLN A 124 0.60 13.33 -15.89
C GLN A 124 -0.17 12.19 -16.59
N ASP A 125 0.50 11.15 -17.10
CA ASP A 125 -0.13 10.01 -17.78
C ASP A 125 -0.43 8.79 -16.89
N ILE A 126 -0.14 8.89 -15.58
CA ILE A 126 -0.21 7.78 -14.62
C ILE A 126 -1.63 7.18 -14.51
N TRP A 127 -2.70 7.96 -14.64
CA TRP A 127 -4.06 7.43 -14.40
C TRP A 127 -4.73 6.79 -15.62
N ARG A 128 -4.26 7.03 -16.86
CA ARG A 128 -4.86 6.45 -18.08
C ARG A 128 -4.19 5.15 -18.54
N LEU A 129 -2.95 4.90 -18.12
CA LEU A 129 -2.19 3.69 -18.46
C LEU A 129 -2.30 2.58 -17.42
N VAL A 130 -2.91 2.84 -16.25
CA VAL A 130 -3.28 1.82 -15.25
C VAL A 130 -4.57 1.12 -15.69
N ARG A 131 -4.49 0.42 -16.83
CA ARG A 131 -5.35 -0.74 -17.10
C ARG A 131 -4.52 -2.00 -16.86
N PRO A 132 -4.40 -2.47 -15.61
CA PRO A 132 -3.68 -3.70 -15.33
C PRO A 132 -4.57 -4.91 -15.68
N ARG A 133 -3.95 -5.93 -16.27
CA ARG A 133 -4.53 -7.24 -16.58
C ARG A 133 -5.05 -8.02 -15.35
N TRP A 134 -4.89 -7.48 -14.14
CA TRP A 134 -5.51 -7.99 -12.90
C TRP A 134 -7.00 -7.63 -12.78
N VAL A 135 -7.53 -6.79 -13.69
CA VAL A 135 -8.96 -6.44 -13.75
C VAL A 135 -9.85 -7.63 -14.16
N GLU A 136 -9.30 -8.70 -14.75
CA GLU A 136 -10.11 -9.83 -15.24
C GLU A 136 -10.40 -10.91 -14.18
N THR A 137 -9.66 -10.96 -13.06
CA THR A 137 -9.90 -11.94 -12.00
C THR A 137 -10.28 -11.34 -10.64
N THR A 138 -10.01 -10.05 -10.38
CA THR A 138 -10.37 -9.39 -9.10
C THR A 138 -10.88 -7.95 -9.28
N GLY A 139 -11.20 -7.53 -10.51
CA GLY A 139 -11.35 -6.13 -10.93
C GLY A 139 -12.58 -5.33 -10.51
N VAL A 140 -13.44 -5.82 -9.62
CA VAL A 140 -14.59 -5.03 -9.13
C VAL A 140 -14.28 -4.35 -7.80
N ALA A 141 -13.36 -4.90 -7.01
CA ALA A 141 -13.25 -4.62 -5.58
C ALA A 141 -12.30 -3.47 -5.21
N VAL A 142 -11.06 -3.50 -5.69
CA VAL A 142 -10.08 -2.40 -5.50
C VAL A 142 -10.64 -1.10 -6.10
N ARG A 143 -11.41 -1.24 -7.19
CA ARG A 143 -12.14 -0.13 -7.79
C ARG A 143 -13.24 0.41 -6.88
N ARG A 144 -13.90 -0.41 -6.06
CA ARG A 144 -14.90 0.03 -5.08
C ARG A 144 -14.28 0.71 -3.87
N ILE A 145 -13.14 0.26 -3.36
CA ILE A 145 -12.45 0.91 -2.23
C ILE A 145 -11.92 2.29 -2.67
N ILE A 146 -11.28 2.38 -3.83
CA ILE A 146 -10.82 3.66 -4.40
C ILE A 146 -12.00 4.58 -4.74
N VAL A 147 -13.11 4.04 -5.30
CA VAL A 147 -14.32 4.84 -5.58
C VAL A 147 -15.06 5.26 -4.31
N ALA A 148 -15.07 4.43 -3.26
CA ALA A 148 -15.66 4.77 -1.96
C ALA A 148 -14.85 5.87 -1.27
N LEU A 149 -13.51 5.79 -1.31
CA LEU A 149 -12.63 6.85 -0.81
C LEU A 149 -12.79 8.16 -1.59
N LEU A 150 -13.06 8.09 -2.90
CA LEU A 150 -13.35 9.26 -3.74
C LEU A 150 -14.78 9.83 -3.55
N TRP A 151 -15.75 9.03 -3.09
CA TRP A 151 -17.12 9.47 -2.81
C TRP A 151 -17.36 9.87 -1.34
N ALA A 152 -16.55 9.37 -0.40
CA ALA A 152 -16.56 9.74 1.01
C ALA A 152 -15.81 11.07 1.29
N GLY A 153 -15.84 12.01 0.34
CA GLY A 153 -15.15 13.30 0.39
C GLY A 153 -15.35 14.08 1.71
N PRO A 154 -14.43 15.02 2.00
CA PRO A 154 -13.97 15.34 3.35
C PRO A 154 -15.03 16.12 4.15
N ARG A 155 -15.71 15.44 5.06
CA ARG A 155 -16.47 16.10 6.14
C ARG A 155 -15.80 15.84 7.48
N ARG A 156 -14.76 16.62 7.80
CA ARG A 156 -14.44 17.09 9.17
C ARG A 156 -13.12 17.86 9.18
N ARG A 157 -13.17 19.13 8.80
CA ARG A 157 -12.20 20.13 9.29
C ARG A 157 -12.83 21.53 9.36
N MET A 158 -13.96 21.66 10.06
CA MET A 158 -14.47 22.95 10.56
C MET A 158 -15.24 22.74 11.86
N ALA A 159 -14.53 22.47 12.95
CA ALA A 159 -15.05 22.61 14.31
C ALA A 159 -13.89 22.67 15.29
N LYS A 160 -13.10 23.76 15.27
CA LYS A 160 -12.20 24.18 16.36
C LYS A 160 -11.68 25.59 16.08
N SER A 161 -12.58 26.57 16.12
CA SER A 161 -12.25 28.00 16.27
C SER A 161 -13.54 28.77 16.62
N ALA A 162 -14.16 28.42 17.74
CA ALA A 162 -15.18 29.23 18.38
C ALA A 162 -14.98 29.05 19.88
N GLY A 163 -14.36 30.04 20.54
CA GLY A 163 -14.14 30.00 21.98
C GLY A 163 -12.84 30.66 22.43
N ALA A 164 -12.71 31.97 22.23
CA ALA A 164 -11.88 32.81 23.08
C ALA A 164 -12.54 34.20 23.20
N GLN A 165 -13.58 34.25 24.02
CA GLN A 165 -13.96 35.48 24.71
C GLN A 165 -13.07 35.60 25.95
N ARG A 166 -12.30 36.69 26.03
CA ARG A 166 -12.37 37.66 27.12
C ARG A 166 -11.58 38.91 26.75
#